data_AF-A0A5E4FDS4-F1
#
_entry.id   AF-A0A5E4FDS4-F1
#
_cell.length_a   1.000
_cell.length_b   1.000
_cell.length_c   1.000
_cell.angle_alpha   90.00
_cell.angle_beta   90.00
_cell.angle_gamma   90.00
#
_symmetry.space_group_name_H-M   'P 1'
#
loop_
_entity.id
_entity.type
_entity.pdbx_description
1 polymer ?
#
loop_
_entity_poly.entity_id
_entity_poly.type
_entity_poly.pdbx_seq_one_letter_code
_entity_poly.pdbx_strand_id
1 'polypeptide(L)'
;MSGWKVGWNGVGKAPFVCKVTHLGVTVKSKSNQCTGFANGSGGPCALKYLDSCNLKVHVSNELVQHVIRAILYATLFDESSGGYVRVFKVLKQGGYERVYNRPVLRALVDHYDALASYLSKSLFFLFDELDYEYTHDINVKVHEGFRRQFDEEYQKNVVITQGQTYTMRLVHFKNPIDELYERLERKNSQRVVPPEVGYLPSVRIEEIGEAPILCGKVTQELVRNLRDI
;
A
#
# COMPACT_ATOMS: atom_id res chain seq x y z
N MET A 1 19.79 -15.55 10.64
CA MET A 1 19.08 -14.55 9.82
C MET A 1 19.63 -14.57 8.40
N SER A 2 18.77 -14.42 7.39
CA SER A 2 19.21 -14.21 6.00
C SER A 2 18.92 -12.77 5.58
N GLY A 3 19.89 -12.09 5.00
CA GLY A 3 19.77 -10.74 4.48
C GLY A 3 20.17 -10.67 3.02
N TRP A 4 19.85 -9.57 2.35
CA TRP A 4 20.31 -9.30 1.00
C TRP A 4 21.29 -8.14 1.03
N LYS A 5 22.36 -8.23 0.24
CA LYS A 5 23.29 -7.12 0.00
C LYS A 5 23.27 -6.77 -1.47
N VAL A 6 23.27 -5.47 -1.73
CA VAL A 6 23.34 -4.88 -3.06
C VAL A 6 24.54 -3.94 -3.13
N GLY A 7 25.22 -3.90 -4.26
CA GLY A 7 26.49 -3.17 -4.39
C GLY A 7 26.95 -3.01 -5.82
N TRP A 8 28.10 -2.36 -6.01
CA TRP A 8 28.83 -2.32 -7.28
C TRP A 8 30.14 -3.08 -7.15
N ASN A 9 30.46 -3.91 -8.14
CA ASN A 9 31.75 -4.59 -8.17
C ASN A 9 32.85 -3.60 -8.61
N GLY A 10 33.83 -3.37 -7.75
CA GLY A 10 34.98 -2.51 -8.04
C GLY A 10 35.83 -2.99 -9.23
N VAL A 11 35.81 -4.29 -9.54
CA VAL A 11 36.63 -4.90 -10.61
C VAL A 11 35.89 -4.99 -11.95
N GLY A 12 34.62 -4.57 -12.04
CA GLY A 12 33.82 -4.72 -13.27
C GLY A 12 32.76 -3.67 -13.55
N LYS A 13 32.63 -2.62 -12.71
CA LYS A 13 31.62 -1.55 -12.84
C LYS A 13 30.19 -2.07 -13.13
N ALA A 14 29.85 -3.23 -12.57
CA ALA A 14 28.53 -3.85 -12.73
C ALA A 14 27.84 -3.94 -11.35
N PRO A 15 26.52 -3.70 -11.29
CA PRO A 15 25.78 -3.88 -10.05
C PRO A 15 25.69 -5.37 -9.71
N PHE A 16 25.67 -5.69 -8.41
CA PHE A 16 25.48 -7.06 -7.93
C PHE A 16 24.44 -7.12 -6.83
N VAL A 17 23.86 -8.31 -6.70
CA VAL A 17 22.95 -8.68 -5.61
C VAL A 17 23.43 -10.02 -5.05
N CYS A 18 23.55 -10.12 -3.74
CA CYS A 18 23.83 -11.40 -3.08
C CYS A 18 22.91 -11.66 -1.90
N LYS A 19 22.56 -12.94 -1.72
CA LYS A 19 21.87 -13.43 -0.53
C LYS A 19 22.93 -13.81 0.48
N VAL A 20 22.84 -13.23 1.66
CA VAL A 20 23.67 -13.59 2.82
C VAL A 20 22.81 -14.46 3.73
N THR A 21 23.26 -15.67 3.99
CA THR A 21 22.62 -16.60 4.94
C THR A 21 23.61 -16.98 6.02
N HIS A 22 23.15 -17.73 7.04
CA HIS A 22 24.04 -18.29 8.06
C HIS A 22 25.04 -19.32 7.49
N LEU A 23 24.78 -19.84 6.28
CA LEU A 23 25.63 -20.80 5.56
C LEU A 23 26.63 -20.12 4.61
N GLY A 24 26.61 -18.79 4.51
CA GLY A 24 27.54 -18.02 3.67
C GLY A 24 26.86 -17.07 2.69
N VAL A 25 27.61 -16.63 1.67
CA VAL A 25 27.15 -15.66 0.67
C VAL A 25 26.91 -16.34 -0.67
N THR A 26 25.67 -16.28 -1.16
CA THR A 26 25.33 -16.70 -2.52
C THR A 26 25.14 -15.48 -3.40
N VAL A 27 26.06 -15.26 -4.34
CA VAL A 27 25.93 -14.19 -5.34
C VAL A 27 24.85 -14.56 -6.34
N LYS A 28 23.81 -13.75 -6.46
CA LYS A 28 22.68 -14.01 -7.37
C LYS A 28 22.83 -13.34 -8.73
N SER A 29 23.54 -12.22 -8.84
CA SER A 29 23.80 -11.60 -10.15
C SER A 29 25.09 -10.77 -10.18
N LYS A 30 25.79 -10.85 -11.32
CA LYS A 30 26.82 -9.91 -11.79
C LYS A 30 26.53 -9.68 -13.29
N SER A 31 25.50 -8.90 -13.61
CA SER A 31 25.00 -8.83 -14.99
C SER A 31 24.75 -7.41 -15.44
N ASN A 32 24.99 -7.17 -16.73
CA ASN A 32 24.57 -5.97 -17.45
C ASN A 32 23.05 -5.97 -17.71
N GLN A 33 22.40 -7.12 -17.54
CA GLN A 33 20.96 -7.34 -17.55
C GLN A 33 20.56 -8.01 -16.24
N CYS A 34 20.14 -7.21 -15.25
CA CYS A 34 19.62 -7.75 -14.01
C CYS A 34 18.09 -7.82 -14.08
N THR A 35 17.54 -9.03 -13.94
CA THR A 35 16.14 -9.22 -13.56
C THR A 35 15.97 -8.76 -12.11
N GLY A 36 14.99 -7.89 -11.85
CA GLY A 36 14.66 -7.46 -10.49
C GLY A 36 14.32 -8.65 -9.59
N PHE A 37 14.45 -8.47 -8.28
CA PHE A 37 14.04 -9.46 -7.29
C PHE A 37 13.25 -8.76 -6.18
N ALA A 38 12.28 -9.46 -5.61
CA ALA A 38 11.52 -8.99 -4.47
C ALA A 38 11.52 -10.06 -3.37
N ASN A 39 11.43 -9.63 -2.10
CA ASN A 39 11.45 -10.50 -0.94
C ASN A 39 10.44 -10.00 0.10
N GLY A 40 9.97 -10.89 0.98
CA GLY A 40 8.89 -10.63 1.93
C GLY A 40 7.50 -10.89 1.36
N SER A 41 6.47 -10.77 2.20
CA SER A 41 5.05 -11.03 1.86
C SER A 41 4.56 -10.17 0.69
N GLY A 42 4.95 -8.89 0.65
CA GLY A 42 4.59 -7.96 -0.43
C GLY A 42 5.38 -8.16 -1.73
N GLY A 43 6.37 -9.05 -1.75
CA GLY A 43 7.23 -9.28 -2.92
C GLY A 43 6.47 -9.67 -4.20
N PRO A 44 5.54 -10.65 -4.15
CA PRO A 44 4.68 -10.99 -5.28
C PRO A 44 3.84 -9.81 -5.79
N CYS A 45 3.33 -8.94 -4.91
CA CYS A 45 2.58 -7.74 -5.31
C CYS A 45 3.47 -6.74 -6.05
N ALA A 46 4.69 -6.51 -5.55
CA ALA A 46 5.65 -5.62 -6.20
C ALA A 46 6.05 -6.13 -7.59
N LEU A 47 6.34 -7.43 -7.72
CA LEU A 47 6.68 -8.05 -9.01
C LEU A 47 5.50 -7.97 -9.99
N LYS A 48 4.28 -8.29 -9.53
CA LYS A 48 3.06 -8.17 -10.35
C LYS A 48 2.91 -6.77 -10.96
N TYR A 49 3.17 -5.72 -10.17
CA TYR A 49 3.13 -4.35 -10.67
C TYR A 49 4.22 -4.10 -11.73
N LEU A 50 5.46 -4.49 -11.46
CA LEU A 50 6.58 -4.31 -12.39
C LEU A 50 6.37 -5.06 -13.72
N ASP A 51 5.86 -6.28 -13.65
CA ASP A 51 5.54 -7.11 -14.82
C ASP A 51 4.44 -6.46 -15.68
N SER A 52 3.41 -5.88 -15.04
CA SER A 52 2.33 -5.16 -15.74
C SER A 52 2.81 -3.91 -16.49
N CYS A 53 3.93 -3.33 -16.07
CA CYS A 53 4.51 -2.15 -16.69
C CYS A 53 5.33 -2.47 -17.96
N ASN A 54 5.55 -3.75 -18.28
CA ASN A 54 6.35 -4.21 -19.43
C ASN A 54 7.68 -3.44 -19.58
N LEU A 55 8.42 -3.34 -18.47
CA LEU A 55 9.51 -2.39 -18.31
C LEU A 55 10.67 -2.62 -19.29
N LYS A 56 10.79 -1.75 -20.28
CA LYS A 56 12.01 -1.54 -21.07
C LYS A 56 12.67 -0.24 -20.62
N VAL A 57 13.29 -0.26 -19.44
CA VAL A 57 13.80 0.98 -18.87
C VAL A 57 15.06 1.44 -19.60
N HIS A 58 15.04 2.66 -20.12
CA HIS A 58 16.19 3.26 -20.82
C HIS A 58 16.91 4.30 -19.95
N VAL A 59 16.26 4.81 -18.90
CA VAL A 59 16.77 5.88 -18.03
C VAL A 59 16.58 5.56 -16.54
N SER A 60 17.56 5.88 -15.70
CA SER A 60 17.53 5.51 -14.27
C SER A 60 16.37 6.13 -13.48
N ASN A 61 15.87 7.30 -13.88
CA ASN A 61 14.80 7.98 -13.16
C ASN A 61 13.45 7.27 -13.36
N GLU A 62 13.18 6.80 -14.57
CA GLU A 62 12.00 5.98 -14.86
C GLU A 62 12.02 4.70 -14.01
N LEU A 63 13.18 4.02 -13.91
CA LEU A 63 13.33 2.85 -13.03
C LEU A 63 12.96 3.18 -11.58
N VAL A 64 13.45 4.30 -11.06
CA VAL A 64 13.17 4.73 -9.68
C VAL A 64 11.67 4.92 -9.48
N GLN A 65 10.98 5.57 -10.42
CA GLN A 65 9.52 5.78 -10.34
C GLN A 65 8.77 4.44 -10.30
N HIS A 66 9.12 3.48 -11.16
CA HIS A 66 8.48 2.17 -11.14
C HIS A 66 8.78 1.37 -9.87
N VAL A 67 10.00 1.47 -9.33
CA VAL A 67 10.35 0.84 -8.05
C VAL A 67 9.56 1.45 -6.89
N ILE A 68 9.42 2.78 -6.83
CA ILE A 68 8.60 3.44 -5.81
C ILE A 68 7.15 2.94 -5.90
N ARG A 69 6.58 2.94 -7.11
CA ARG A 69 5.20 2.50 -7.34
C ARG A 69 4.99 1.02 -7.07
N ALA A 70 5.97 0.16 -7.35
CA ALA A 70 5.89 -1.27 -7.05
C ALA A 70 5.86 -1.54 -5.54
N ILE A 71 6.71 -0.82 -4.77
CA ILE A 71 6.70 -0.91 -3.31
C ILE A 71 5.39 -0.35 -2.76
N LEU A 72 4.95 0.81 -3.25
CA LEU A 72 3.68 1.41 -2.87
C LEU A 72 2.50 0.46 -3.18
N TYR A 73 2.49 -0.16 -4.37
CA TYR A 73 1.51 -1.18 -4.73
C TYR A 73 1.52 -2.33 -3.73
N ALA A 74 2.69 -2.84 -3.34
CA ALA A 74 2.77 -3.85 -2.29
C ALA A 74 2.15 -3.35 -0.96
N THR A 75 2.44 -2.12 -0.51
CA THR A 75 1.84 -1.57 0.72
C THR A 75 0.33 -1.36 0.64
N LEU A 76 -0.21 -1.17 -0.55
CA LEU A 76 -1.65 -0.96 -0.75
C LEU A 76 -2.42 -2.27 -0.92
N PHE A 77 -1.74 -3.40 -1.17
CA PHE A 77 -2.40 -4.66 -1.52
C PHE A 77 -1.82 -5.88 -0.78
N ASP A 78 -0.88 -5.72 0.15
CA ASP A 78 -0.38 -6.78 1.04
C ASP A 78 -0.66 -6.40 2.49
N GLU A 79 -1.34 -7.28 3.24
CA GLU A 79 -1.79 -7.03 4.61
C GLU A 79 -0.64 -6.87 5.62
N SER A 80 0.55 -7.35 5.26
CA SER A 80 1.75 -7.32 6.09
C SER A 80 2.76 -6.26 5.63
N SER A 81 2.39 -5.39 4.68
CA SER A 81 3.26 -4.34 4.15
C SER A 81 2.67 -2.95 4.43
N GLY A 82 3.47 -2.02 4.96
CA GLY A 82 2.97 -0.68 5.27
C GLY A 82 4.02 0.28 5.83
N GLY A 83 3.53 1.35 6.46
CA GLY A 83 4.36 2.36 7.13
C GLY A 83 4.99 3.35 6.15
N TYR A 84 6.15 3.01 5.59
CA TYR A 84 6.95 3.92 4.75
C TYR A 84 7.39 3.29 3.45
N VAL A 85 7.29 4.06 2.37
CA VAL A 85 7.93 3.75 1.08
C VAL A 85 9.29 4.41 1.06
N ARG A 86 10.35 3.59 0.99
CA ARG A 86 11.75 4.04 0.96
C ARG A 86 12.49 3.43 -0.20
N VAL A 87 13.18 4.26 -0.97
CA VAL A 87 13.99 3.82 -2.10
C VAL A 87 15.39 4.40 -1.98
N PHE A 88 16.38 3.53 -2.19
CA PHE A 88 17.79 3.86 -2.15
C PHE A 88 18.43 3.54 -3.51
N LYS A 89 19.29 4.44 -3.98
CA LYS A 89 20.11 4.25 -5.17
C LYS A 89 21.54 3.97 -4.74
N VAL A 90 22.06 2.81 -5.10
CA VAL A 90 23.46 2.44 -4.82
C VAL A 90 24.37 3.09 -5.87
N LEU A 91 25.42 3.77 -5.41
CA LEU A 91 26.30 4.56 -6.28
C LEU A 91 27.50 3.74 -6.74
N LYS A 92 27.92 3.94 -8.00
CA LYS A 92 29.09 3.26 -8.60
C LYS A 92 30.39 3.48 -7.83
N GLN A 93 30.53 4.66 -7.23
CA GLN A 93 31.72 5.09 -6.51
C GLN A 93 31.77 4.55 -5.06
N GLY A 94 30.79 3.74 -4.68
CA GLY A 94 30.56 3.32 -3.31
C GLY A 94 29.48 4.18 -2.63
N GLY A 95 28.85 3.61 -1.60
CA GLY A 95 27.77 4.26 -0.87
C GLY A 95 26.39 4.16 -1.53
N TYR A 96 25.42 4.84 -0.93
CA TYR A 96 24.04 4.88 -1.38
C TYR A 96 23.41 6.25 -1.09
N GLU A 97 22.42 6.60 -1.90
CA GLU A 97 21.61 7.80 -1.74
C GLU A 97 20.16 7.40 -1.47
N ARG A 98 19.51 8.05 -0.50
CA ARG A 98 18.07 7.87 -0.27
C ARG A 98 17.30 8.80 -1.21
N VAL A 99 16.80 8.25 -2.30
CA VAL A 99 16.10 9.01 -3.35
C VAL A 99 14.61 9.17 -3.08
N TYR A 100 14.03 8.36 -2.18
CA TYR A 100 12.63 8.48 -1.78
C TYR A 100 12.42 8.04 -0.33
N ASN A 101 11.61 8.78 0.43
CA ASN A 101 11.24 8.46 1.80
C ASN A 101 9.95 9.18 2.18
N ARG A 102 8.82 8.48 2.06
CA ARG A 102 7.50 9.02 2.35
C ARG A 102 6.63 8.00 3.09
N PRO A 103 5.78 8.43 4.05
CA PRO A 103 4.67 7.60 4.53
C PRO A 103 3.78 7.16 3.38
N VAL A 104 3.09 6.02 3.50
CA VAL A 104 2.28 5.43 2.42
C VAL A 104 1.26 6.43 1.84
N LEU A 105 0.52 7.19 2.66
CA LEU A 105 -0.45 8.17 2.15
C LEU A 105 0.20 9.30 1.34
N ARG A 106 1.36 9.80 1.79
CA ARG A 106 2.10 10.83 1.03
C ARG A 106 2.58 10.26 -0.31
N ALA A 107 3.07 9.01 -0.30
CA ALA A 107 3.47 8.34 -1.51
C ALA A 107 2.32 8.07 -2.47
N LEU A 108 1.12 7.80 -1.93
CA LEU A 108 -0.09 7.66 -2.71
C LEU A 108 -0.48 8.98 -3.39
N VAL A 109 -0.35 10.13 -2.73
CA VAL A 109 -0.57 11.44 -3.37
C VAL A 109 0.40 11.65 -4.54
N ASP A 110 1.70 11.37 -4.33
CA ASP A 110 2.76 11.56 -5.32
C ASP A 110 2.57 10.67 -6.57
N HIS A 111 1.87 9.53 -6.43
CA HIS A 111 1.74 8.50 -7.45
C HIS A 111 0.30 8.08 -7.77
N TYR A 112 -0.68 8.89 -7.40
CA TYR A 112 -2.09 8.56 -7.51
C TYR A 112 -2.49 8.17 -8.94
N ASP A 113 -2.17 8.99 -9.93
CA ASP A 113 -2.60 8.77 -11.32
C ASP A 113 -2.12 7.43 -11.88
N ALA A 114 -0.91 7.01 -11.50
CA ALA A 114 -0.33 5.74 -11.92
C ALA A 114 -0.97 4.52 -11.23
N LEU A 115 -1.71 4.73 -10.15
CA LEU A 115 -2.35 3.70 -9.34
C LEU A 115 -3.88 3.75 -9.37
N ALA A 116 -4.47 4.82 -9.94
CA ALA A 116 -5.91 5.07 -9.92
C ALA A 116 -6.74 3.90 -10.47
N SER A 117 -6.28 3.24 -11.54
CA SER A 117 -6.97 2.08 -12.11
C SER A 117 -7.04 0.90 -11.13
N TYR A 118 -5.99 0.67 -10.34
CA TYR A 118 -5.98 -0.37 -9.30
C TYR A 118 -6.84 0.01 -8.10
N LEU A 119 -6.93 1.30 -7.79
CA LEU A 119 -7.71 1.85 -6.68
C LEU A 119 -9.21 1.97 -6.99
N SER A 120 -9.61 1.88 -8.27
CA SER A 120 -11.02 1.90 -8.71
C SER A 120 -11.90 0.79 -8.13
N LYS A 121 -11.28 -0.21 -7.50
CA LYS A 121 -11.94 -1.31 -6.79
C LYS A 121 -11.81 -1.21 -5.28
N SER A 122 -11.49 -0.03 -4.76
CA SER A 122 -11.15 0.14 -3.35
C SER A 122 -11.86 1.34 -2.72
N LEU A 123 -12.13 1.23 -1.43
CA LEU A 123 -12.73 2.28 -0.61
C LEU A 123 -11.88 2.49 0.64
N PHE A 124 -11.74 3.75 1.09
CA PHE A 124 -11.17 4.04 2.40
C PHE A 124 -12.20 3.85 3.49
N PHE A 125 -11.79 3.21 4.57
CA PHE A 125 -12.54 3.14 5.82
C PHE A 125 -11.73 3.70 6.98
N LEU A 126 -12.33 4.58 7.76
CA LEU A 126 -11.78 5.12 9.00
C LEU A 126 -12.52 4.50 10.17
N PHE A 127 -11.74 4.12 11.18
CA PHE A 127 -12.23 3.59 12.44
C PHE A 127 -11.62 4.40 13.56
N ASP A 128 -12.43 4.85 14.50
CA ASP A 128 -11.95 5.62 15.64
C ASP A 128 -11.08 4.72 16.54
N GLU A 129 -9.91 5.20 16.93
CA GLU A 129 -9.04 4.50 17.89
C GLU A 129 -9.68 4.44 19.29
N LEU A 130 -10.64 5.32 19.60
CA LEU A 130 -11.43 5.24 20.83
C LEU A 130 -12.37 4.03 20.84
N ASP A 131 -12.83 3.57 19.68
CA ASP A 131 -13.76 2.45 19.56
C ASP A 131 -13.04 1.11 19.78
N TYR A 132 -11.76 1.02 19.42
CA TYR A 132 -10.95 -0.17 19.65
C TYR A 132 -9.43 0.09 19.56
N GLU A 133 -8.65 -0.65 20.36
CA GLU A 133 -7.19 -0.70 20.24
C GLU A 133 -6.78 -1.64 19.10
N TYR A 134 -5.88 -1.23 18.19
CA TYR A 134 -5.45 -2.12 17.10
C TYR A 134 -4.75 -3.40 17.61
N THR A 135 -5.44 -4.54 17.48
CA THR A 135 -4.91 -5.87 17.77
C THR A 135 -5.12 -6.82 16.59
N HIS A 136 -4.39 -7.96 16.58
CA HIS A 136 -4.60 -9.00 15.57
C HIS A 136 -6.04 -9.53 15.58
N ASP A 137 -6.61 -9.75 16.77
CA ASP A 137 -7.98 -10.25 16.92
C ASP A 137 -9.00 -9.28 16.35
N ILE A 138 -8.80 -7.97 16.55
CA ILE A 138 -9.64 -6.94 15.94
C ILE A 138 -9.48 -6.93 14.43
N ASN A 139 -8.27 -7.10 13.91
CA ASN A 139 -8.05 -7.20 12.47
C ASN A 139 -8.83 -8.39 11.85
N VAL A 140 -8.87 -9.54 12.53
CA VAL A 140 -9.66 -10.71 12.12
C VAL A 140 -11.16 -10.39 12.15
N LYS A 141 -11.66 -9.81 13.24
CA LYS A 141 -13.08 -9.42 13.37
C LYS A 141 -13.51 -8.43 12.29
N VAL A 142 -12.68 -7.42 12.00
CA VAL A 142 -12.94 -6.44 10.94
C VAL A 142 -12.99 -7.11 9.57
N HIS A 143 -12.07 -8.04 9.30
CA HIS A 143 -12.10 -8.81 8.07
C HIS A 143 -13.40 -9.63 7.93
N GLU A 144 -13.87 -10.27 9.00
CA GLU A 144 -15.14 -10.99 9.01
C GLU A 144 -16.35 -10.08 8.84
N GLY A 145 -16.36 -8.92 9.50
CA GLY A 145 -17.42 -7.92 9.36
C GLY A 145 -17.57 -7.43 7.92
N PHE A 146 -16.46 -7.13 7.24
CA PHE A 146 -16.48 -6.81 5.81
C PHE A 146 -17.02 -7.96 4.96
N ARG A 147 -16.61 -9.20 5.25
CA ARG A 147 -17.10 -10.38 4.54
C ARG A 147 -18.59 -10.60 4.72
N ARG A 148 -19.15 -10.39 5.91
CA ARG A 148 -20.59 -10.51 6.15
C ARG A 148 -21.38 -9.40 5.47
N GLN A 149 -20.87 -8.16 5.51
CA GLN A 149 -21.57 -6.99 4.99
C GLN A 149 -21.60 -6.91 3.45
N PHE A 150 -20.49 -7.29 2.82
CA PHE A 150 -20.29 -7.14 1.38
C PHE A 150 -20.22 -8.47 0.63
N ASP A 151 -20.36 -9.59 1.36
CA ASP A 151 -20.47 -10.96 0.85
C ASP A 151 -19.52 -11.25 -0.33
N GLU A 152 -20.07 -11.61 -1.49
CA GLU A 152 -19.30 -11.97 -2.67
C GLU A 152 -18.49 -10.81 -3.27
N GLU A 153 -18.80 -9.56 -2.96
CA GLU A 153 -18.10 -8.38 -3.51
C GLU A 153 -16.75 -8.14 -2.83
N TYR A 154 -16.63 -8.51 -1.56
CA TYR A 154 -15.42 -8.28 -0.75
C TYR A 154 -14.25 -9.16 -1.18
N GLN A 155 -13.05 -8.57 -1.21
CA GLN A 155 -11.81 -9.29 -1.46
C GLN A 155 -10.93 -9.36 -0.21
N LYS A 156 -10.56 -8.20 0.35
CA LYS A 156 -9.69 -8.08 1.52
C LYS A 156 -9.67 -6.63 2.02
N ASN A 157 -9.04 -6.39 3.16
CA ASN A 157 -8.69 -5.05 3.62
C ASN A 157 -7.24 -5.00 4.09
N VAL A 158 -6.63 -3.82 4.03
CA VAL A 158 -5.27 -3.56 4.50
C VAL A 158 -5.26 -2.30 5.36
N VAL A 159 -4.42 -2.26 6.40
CA VAL A 159 -4.21 -1.04 7.19
C VAL A 159 -3.14 -0.20 6.51
N ILE A 160 -3.49 1.02 6.14
CA ILE A 160 -2.59 1.93 5.42
C ILE A 160 -1.87 2.86 6.39
N THR A 161 -2.58 3.37 7.40
CA THR A 161 -2.00 4.18 8.45
C THR A 161 -2.77 4.01 9.75
N GLN A 162 -2.06 4.16 10.86
CA GLN A 162 -2.62 4.30 12.20
C GLN A 162 -2.35 5.74 12.63
N GLY A 163 -3.38 6.57 12.57
CA GLY A 163 -3.34 7.95 13.02
C GLY A 163 -3.47 8.03 14.54
N GLN A 164 -3.55 9.26 15.06
CA GLN A 164 -3.83 9.47 16.48
C GLN A 164 -5.30 9.24 16.81
N THR A 165 -6.19 9.61 15.89
CA THR A 165 -7.64 9.53 16.07
C THR A 165 -8.23 8.35 15.31
N TYR A 166 -7.67 8.00 14.15
CA TYR A 166 -8.25 6.97 13.30
C TYR A 166 -7.24 5.94 12.80
N THR A 167 -7.63 4.67 12.81
CA THR A 167 -7.05 3.64 11.94
C THR A 167 -7.68 3.77 10.56
N MET A 168 -6.83 3.93 9.54
CA MET A 168 -7.25 3.99 8.15
C MET A 168 -6.99 2.67 7.43
N ARG A 169 -8.06 2.12 6.88
CA ARG A 169 -8.05 0.89 6.10
C ARG A 169 -8.39 1.18 4.64
N LEU A 170 -7.74 0.46 3.76
CA LEU A 170 -8.13 0.35 2.37
C LEU A 170 -8.82 -0.99 2.18
N VAL A 171 -10.07 -0.96 1.73
CA VAL A 171 -10.91 -2.14 1.54
C VAL A 171 -11.05 -2.39 0.05
N HIS A 172 -10.74 -3.60 -0.38
CA HIS A 172 -10.71 -3.98 -1.77
C HIS A 172 -11.88 -4.91 -2.12
N PHE A 173 -12.42 -4.70 -3.30
CA PHE A 173 -13.56 -5.42 -3.86
C PHE A 173 -13.18 -6.10 -5.17
N LYS A 174 -13.92 -7.15 -5.54
CA LYS A 174 -13.67 -7.92 -6.77
C LYS A 174 -13.98 -7.10 -8.03
N ASN A 175 -15.00 -6.24 -7.94
CA ASN A 175 -15.52 -5.41 -9.02
C ASN A 175 -15.28 -3.90 -8.76
N PRO A 176 -15.36 -3.05 -9.79
CA PRO A 176 -15.35 -1.59 -9.60
C PRO A 176 -16.39 -1.12 -8.57
N ILE A 177 -16.04 -0.12 -7.76
CA ILE A 177 -16.84 0.26 -6.59
C ILE A 177 -17.93 1.31 -6.87
N ASP A 178 -18.14 1.75 -8.10
CA ASP A 178 -19.02 2.90 -8.38
C ASP A 178 -20.46 2.65 -7.92
N GLU A 179 -21.07 1.53 -8.35
CA GLU A 179 -22.43 1.15 -7.94
C GLU A 179 -22.51 0.87 -6.43
N LEU A 180 -21.49 0.19 -5.88
CA LEU A 180 -21.42 -0.10 -4.46
C LEU A 180 -21.38 1.20 -3.64
N TYR A 181 -20.55 2.15 -4.05
CA TYR A 181 -20.40 3.43 -3.39
C TYR A 181 -21.69 4.23 -3.41
N GLU A 182 -22.40 4.30 -4.54
CA GLU A 182 -23.70 4.98 -4.60
C GLU A 182 -24.73 4.35 -3.66
N ARG A 183 -24.77 3.00 -3.57
CA ARG A 183 -25.65 2.31 -2.62
C ARG A 183 -25.31 2.65 -1.17
N LEU A 184 -24.03 2.76 -0.85
CA LEU A 184 -23.56 3.12 0.48
C LEU A 184 -23.89 4.57 0.82
N GLU A 185 -23.60 5.50 -0.09
CA GLU A 185 -23.87 6.93 0.07
C GLU A 185 -25.35 7.20 0.35
N ARG A 186 -26.27 6.60 -0.44
CA ARG A 186 -27.72 6.76 -0.23
C ARG A 186 -28.21 6.25 1.13
N LYS A 187 -27.64 5.15 1.63
CA LYS A 187 -27.98 4.61 2.97
C LYS A 187 -27.48 5.53 4.10
N ASN A 188 -26.41 6.28 3.86
CA ASN A 188 -25.71 7.04 4.90
C ASN A 188 -26.25 8.46 5.09
N SER A 189 -26.93 9.06 4.10
CA SER A 189 -27.50 10.41 4.17
C SER A 189 -28.55 10.63 5.29
N GLN A 190 -28.88 9.58 6.05
CA GLN A 190 -29.87 9.58 7.13
C GLN A 190 -29.24 9.56 8.54
N ARG A 191 -27.92 9.80 8.65
CA ARG A 191 -27.17 9.62 9.91
C ARG A 191 -26.48 10.90 10.39
N VAL A 192 -26.25 10.97 11.70
CA VAL A 192 -25.43 12.00 12.35
C VAL A 192 -23.97 11.58 12.26
N VAL A 193 -23.12 12.45 11.71
CA VAL A 193 -21.67 12.24 11.51
C VAL A 193 -20.90 13.27 12.33
N PRO A 194 -19.79 12.91 13.01
CA PRO A 194 -18.95 13.88 13.70
C PRO A 194 -18.47 15.01 12.76
N PRO A 195 -18.46 16.29 13.21
CA PRO A 195 -18.12 17.43 12.36
C PRO A 195 -16.75 17.33 11.66
N GLU A 196 -15.77 16.71 12.33
CA GLU A 196 -14.39 16.56 11.88
C GLU A 196 -14.27 15.78 10.56
N VAL A 197 -15.28 14.96 10.27
CA VAL A 197 -15.36 14.07 9.10
C VAL A 197 -16.72 14.18 8.41
N GLY A 198 -17.54 15.18 8.77
CA GLY A 198 -18.91 15.38 8.29
C GLY A 198 -19.03 15.69 6.78
N TYR A 199 -17.92 16.00 6.12
CA TYR A 199 -17.84 16.12 4.66
C TYR A 199 -17.74 14.76 3.95
N LEU A 200 -17.67 13.65 4.69
CA LEU A 200 -17.45 12.33 4.15
C LEU A 200 -18.65 11.37 4.37
N PRO A 201 -18.91 10.40 3.47
CA PRO A 201 -19.96 9.40 3.68
C PRO A 201 -19.58 8.37 4.76
N SER A 202 -20.47 8.07 5.71
CA SER A 202 -20.19 7.16 6.84
C SER A 202 -20.87 5.78 6.75
N VAL A 203 -20.12 4.69 6.60
CA VAL A 203 -20.68 3.32 6.45
C VAL A 203 -20.67 2.53 7.76
N ARG A 204 -21.77 1.85 8.09
CA ARG A 204 -21.83 0.99 9.30
C ARG A 204 -21.39 -0.46 9.04
N ILE A 205 -20.60 -1.01 9.96
CA ILE A 205 -20.32 -2.44 10.13
C ILE A 205 -20.76 -2.78 11.56
N GLU A 206 -22.01 -3.22 11.74
CA GLU A 206 -22.73 -3.20 13.03
C GLU A 206 -22.35 -4.32 14.01
N GLU A 207 -21.14 -4.89 13.95
CA GLU A 207 -20.71 -6.00 14.83
C GLU A 207 -19.41 -5.74 15.61
N ILE A 208 -18.79 -4.56 15.50
CA ILE A 208 -17.42 -4.29 16.00
C ILE A 208 -17.37 -3.14 17.03
N GLY A 209 -18.52 -2.69 17.53
CA GLY A 209 -18.58 -1.49 18.38
C GLY A 209 -18.52 -0.23 17.51
N GLU A 210 -19.64 0.51 17.52
CA GLU A 210 -19.92 1.70 16.72
C GLU A 210 -19.47 1.69 15.22
N ALA A 211 -19.89 2.71 14.47
CA ALA A 211 -19.84 2.71 13.01
C ALA A 211 -18.46 3.12 12.49
N PRO A 212 -17.84 2.46 11.48
CA PRO A 212 -16.77 3.11 10.74
C PRO A 212 -17.25 4.44 10.19
N ILE A 213 -16.50 5.50 10.44
CA ILE A 213 -16.98 6.87 10.20
C ILE A 213 -16.74 7.27 8.72
N LEU A 214 -16.01 6.48 7.93
CA LEU A 214 -15.72 6.80 6.53
C LEU A 214 -15.92 5.62 5.57
N CYS A 215 -16.53 5.89 4.42
CA CYS A 215 -16.37 5.18 3.16
C CYS A 215 -16.18 6.22 2.06
N GLY A 216 -14.95 6.43 1.61
CA GLY A 216 -14.66 7.35 0.51
C GLY A 216 -14.08 6.61 -0.69
N LYS A 217 -14.53 6.97 -1.90
CA LYS A 217 -13.78 6.59 -3.11
C LYS A 217 -12.35 7.08 -2.96
N VAL A 218 -11.40 6.24 -3.30
CA VAL A 218 -9.98 6.58 -3.22
C VAL A 218 -9.65 7.56 -4.34
N THR A 219 -9.94 8.84 -4.13
CA THR A 219 -9.64 9.94 -5.05
C THR A 219 -8.38 10.66 -4.61
N GLN A 220 -7.71 11.36 -5.53
CA GLN A 220 -6.54 12.16 -5.17
C GLN A 220 -6.86 13.23 -4.11
N GLU A 221 -8.03 13.85 -4.22
CA GLU A 221 -8.52 14.85 -3.26
C GLU A 221 -8.72 14.24 -1.87
N LEU A 222 -9.39 13.09 -1.79
CA LEU A 222 -9.61 12.42 -0.52
C LEU A 222 -8.27 12.01 0.12
N VAL A 223 -7.35 11.41 -0.64
CA VAL A 223 -6.02 11.05 -0.12
C VAL A 223 -5.27 12.28 0.40
N ARG A 224 -5.41 13.45 -0.26
CA ARG A 224 -4.81 14.71 0.22
C ARG A 224 -5.42 15.16 1.54
N ASN A 225 -6.74 15.11 1.68
CA ASN A 225 -7.44 15.53 2.90
C ASN A 225 -7.13 14.59 4.08
N LEU A 226 -7.05 13.28 3.81
CA LEU A 226 -6.76 12.26 4.81
C LEU A 226 -5.30 12.22 5.26
N ARG A 227 -4.38 12.91 4.58
CA ARG A 227 -2.94 12.90 4.91
C ARG A 227 -2.62 13.55 6.26
N ASP A 228 -3.48 14.47 6.68
CA ASP A 228 -3.24 15.36 7.82
C ASP A 228 -4.16 15.03 9.02
N ILE A 229 -4.84 13.87 8.97
CA ILE A 229 -5.70 13.28 10.01
C ILE A 229 -4.96 12.07 10.61
#